data_AF-A0A7G7BW50-F1
#
_entry.id   AF-A0A7G7BW50-F1
#
_cell.length_a   1.000
_cell.length_b   1.000
_cell.length_c   1.000
_cell.angle_alpha   90.00
_cell.angle_beta   90.00
_cell.angle_gamma   90.00
#
_symmetry.space_group_name_H-M   'P 1'
#
loop_
_entity.id
_entity.type
_entity.pdbx_description
1 polymer ?
#
loop_
_entity_poly.entity_id
_entity_poly.type
_entity_poly.pdbx_seq_one_letter_code
_entity_poly.pdbx_strand_id
1 'polypeptide(L)'
;MLQGEPMLESRVYAWQEIDRMPLDEVLAVVPAFHPARTDADTELIALCDREAAHGNFRAWAKITHHLTVRMKESGRAHVDEELLHWAYSKLSHRRAV
;
A
#
# COMPACT_ATOMS: atom_id res chain seq x y z
N MET A 1 -13.97 -12.01 16.63
CA MET A 1 -14.32 -12.06 15.19
C MET A 1 -15.80 -12.35 15.13
N LEU A 2 -16.58 -11.73 14.23
CA LEU A 2 -18.04 -11.93 14.14
C LEU A 2 -18.47 -13.41 14.09
N GLN A 3 -17.63 -14.30 13.56
CA GLN A 3 -17.82 -15.76 13.53
C GLN A 3 -17.83 -16.43 14.92
N GLY A 4 -17.34 -15.75 15.96
CA GLY A 4 -17.41 -16.22 17.35
C GLY A 4 -18.74 -15.91 18.02
N GLU A 5 -19.58 -15.08 17.41
CA GLU A 5 -20.85 -14.60 17.95
C GLU A 5 -22.01 -14.94 17.01
N PRO A 6 -22.65 -16.11 17.15
CA PRO A 6 -23.67 -16.61 16.21
C PRO A 6 -24.86 -15.67 15.97
N MET A 7 -25.24 -14.89 16.99
CA MET A 7 -26.31 -13.89 16.87
C MET A 7 -25.95 -12.70 15.95
N LEU A 8 -24.66 -12.43 15.77
CA LEU A 8 -24.18 -11.39 14.86
C LEU A 8 -23.85 -11.96 13.48
N GLU A 9 -23.27 -13.15 13.42
CA GLU A 9 -22.99 -13.87 12.16
C GLU A 9 -24.27 -14.10 11.35
N SER A 10 -25.37 -14.52 11.99
CA SER A 10 -26.66 -14.75 11.34
C SER A 10 -27.29 -13.50 10.69
N ARG A 11 -26.76 -12.30 10.98
CA ARG A 11 -27.19 -11.04 10.37
C ARG A 11 -26.36 -10.64 9.14
N VAL A 12 -25.30 -11.37 8.83
CA VAL A 12 -24.48 -11.12 7.65
C VAL A 12 -25.16 -11.74 6.43
N TYR A 13 -25.64 -10.90 5.52
CA TYR A 13 -26.29 -11.35 4.29
C TYR A 13 -25.32 -12.03 3.32
N ALA A 14 -24.09 -11.51 3.21
CA ALA A 14 -23.05 -12.04 2.35
C ALA A 14 -21.67 -11.75 2.94
N TRP A 15 -20.77 -12.72 2.81
CA TRP A 15 -19.35 -12.54 3.08
C TRP A 15 -18.64 -12.28 1.75
N GLN A 16 -17.94 -11.16 1.68
CA GLN A 16 -17.09 -10.84 0.53
C GLN A 16 -15.64 -10.93 0.97
N GLU A 17 -14.93 -11.90 0.40
CA GLU A 17 -13.48 -11.97 0.50
C GLU A 17 -12.86 -11.00 -0.51
N ILE A 18 -11.83 -10.27 -0.07
CA ILE A 18 -11.08 -9.34 -0.91
C ILE A 18 -9.63 -9.79 -0.86
N ASP A 19 -9.17 -10.31 -1.98
CA ASP A 19 -7.80 -10.78 -2.13
C ASP A 19 -6.80 -9.65 -2.36
N ARG A 20 -5.52 -10.01 -2.30
CA ARG A 20 -4.44 -9.11 -2.70
C ARG A 20 -4.55 -8.81 -4.19
N MET A 21 -4.33 -7.55 -4.54
CA MET A 21 -4.27 -7.12 -5.93
C MET A 21 -3.08 -7.79 -6.63
N PRO A 22 -3.28 -8.43 -7.80
CA PRO A 22 -2.18 -8.97 -8.59
C PRO A 22 -1.33 -7.84 -9.19
N LEU A 23 -0.09 -8.14 -9.56
CA LEU A 23 0.89 -7.12 -9.94
C LEU A 23 0.43 -6.29 -11.16
N ASP A 24 -0.20 -6.89 -12.14
CA ASP A 24 -0.75 -6.20 -13.31
C ASP A 24 -1.82 -5.17 -12.93
N GLU A 25 -2.71 -5.53 -12.00
CA GLU A 25 -3.69 -4.59 -11.46
C GLU A 25 -3.03 -3.51 -10.59
N VAL A 26 -1.99 -3.85 -9.81
CA VAL A 26 -1.19 -2.88 -9.05
C VAL A 26 -0.60 -1.81 -9.98
N LEU A 27 0.01 -2.23 -11.08
CA LEU A 27 0.63 -1.32 -12.05
C LEU A 27 -0.40 -0.41 -12.74
N ALA A 28 -1.65 -0.85 -12.88
CA ALA A 28 -2.73 -0.03 -13.44
C ALA A 28 -3.36 0.92 -12.39
N VAL A 29 -3.60 0.42 -11.17
CA VAL A 29 -4.36 1.13 -10.14
C VAL A 29 -3.48 2.11 -9.37
N VAL A 30 -2.28 1.72 -8.95
CA VAL A 30 -1.45 2.54 -8.05
C VAL A 30 -1.14 3.93 -8.64
N PRO A 31 -0.73 4.09 -9.92
CA PRO A 31 -0.49 5.41 -10.51
C PRO A 31 -1.74 6.30 -10.55
N ALA A 32 -2.92 5.70 -10.71
CA ALA A 32 -4.20 6.43 -10.81
C ALA A 32 -4.65 7.01 -9.45
N PHE A 33 -4.31 6.35 -8.34
CA PHE A 33 -4.74 6.76 -6.99
C PHE A 33 -3.63 7.46 -6.17
N HIS A 34 -2.39 7.42 -6.62
CA HIS A 34 -1.25 8.00 -5.93
C HIS A 34 -0.50 8.98 -6.84
N PRO A 35 -0.87 10.28 -6.87
CA PRO A 35 -0.33 11.26 -7.82
C PRO A 35 1.20 11.41 -7.82
N ALA A 36 1.86 11.15 -6.69
CA ALA A 36 3.32 11.11 -6.60
C ALA A 36 3.97 9.96 -7.41
N ARG A 37 3.17 9.09 -8.03
CA ARG A 37 3.59 7.91 -8.79
C ARG A 37 3.04 7.89 -10.22
N THR A 38 2.39 8.96 -10.67
CA THR A 38 1.82 9.03 -12.04
C THR A 38 2.88 8.86 -13.12
N ASP A 39 4.07 9.43 -12.91
CA ASP A 39 5.22 9.35 -13.83
C ASP A 39 6.32 8.38 -13.33
N ALA A 40 6.01 7.56 -12.32
CA ALA A 40 6.99 6.63 -11.77
C ALA A 40 7.18 5.42 -12.69
N ASP A 41 8.43 4.94 -12.78
CA ASP A 41 8.75 3.72 -13.51
C ASP A 41 7.96 2.52 -12.95
N THR A 42 7.37 1.73 -13.85
CA THR A 42 6.69 0.48 -13.52
C THR A 42 7.58 -0.50 -12.75
N GLU A 43 8.90 -0.53 -13.02
CA GLU A 43 9.83 -1.37 -12.26
C GLU A 43 9.94 -0.93 -10.80
N LEU A 44 9.92 0.38 -10.55
CA LEU A 44 9.96 0.96 -9.21
C LEU A 44 8.67 0.65 -8.43
N ILE A 45 7.52 0.69 -9.11
CA ILE A 45 6.23 0.29 -8.53
C ILE A 45 6.24 -1.20 -8.20
N ALA A 46 6.70 -2.05 -9.12
CA ALA A 46 6.78 -3.49 -8.91
C ALA A 46 7.73 -3.87 -7.77
N LEU A 47 8.88 -3.19 -7.65
CA LEU A 47 9.79 -3.35 -6.52
C LEU A 47 9.11 -2.96 -5.20
N CYS A 48 8.43 -1.82 -5.18
CA CYS A 48 7.72 -1.36 -3.99
C CYS A 48 6.59 -2.28 -3.56
N ASP A 49 5.87 -2.88 -4.52
CA ASP A 49 4.89 -3.90 -4.21
C ASP A 49 5.55 -5.13 -3.59
N ARG A 50 6.61 -5.64 -4.21
CA ARG A 50 7.33 -6.83 -3.77
C ARG A 50 7.91 -6.68 -2.36
N GLU A 51 8.47 -5.52 -2.03
CA GLU A 51 9.19 -5.32 -0.77
C GLU A 51 8.30 -4.89 0.39
N ALA A 52 7.14 -4.28 0.12
CA ALA A 52 6.39 -3.60 1.17
C ALA A 52 4.86 -3.65 1.06
N ALA A 53 4.31 -3.51 -0.14
CA ALA A 53 2.86 -3.34 -0.27
C ALA A 53 2.10 -4.65 -0.52
N HIS A 54 2.69 -5.60 -1.23
CA HIS A 54 2.19 -6.94 -1.52
C HIS A 54 0.72 -6.98 -1.99
N GLY A 55 0.34 -6.10 -2.92
CA GLY A 55 -1.02 -5.97 -3.41
C GLY A 55 -2.04 -5.43 -2.39
N ASN A 56 -1.58 -4.95 -1.21
CA ASN A 56 -2.44 -4.40 -0.18
C ASN A 56 -2.58 -2.88 -0.34
N PHE A 57 -3.76 -2.44 -0.76
CA PHE A 57 -4.03 -1.02 -1.01
C PHE A 57 -3.85 -0.11 0.22
N ARG A 58 -4.09 -0.64 1.43
CA ARG A 58 -3.84 0.11 2.68
C ARG A 58 -2.33 0.30 2.93
N ALA A 59 -1.51 -0.69 2.60
CA ALA A 59 -0.05 -0.55 2.64
C ALA A 59 0.41 0.51 1.64
N TRP A 60 -0.12 0.50 0.41
CA TRP A 60 0.13 1.53 -0.60
C TRP A 60 -0.20 2.95 -0.12
N ALA A 61 -1.35 3.13 0.52
CA ALA A 61 -1.74 4.42 1.10
C ALA A 61 -0.76 4.87 2.21
N LYS A 62 -0.32 3.94 3.08
CA LYS A 62 0.65 4.24 4.13
C LYS A 62 2.03 4.62 3.58
N ILE A 63 2.52 3.90 2.58
CA ILE A 63 3.78 4.22 1.88
C ILE A 63 3.67 5.61 1.26
N THR A 64 2.62 5.85 0.49
CA THR A 64 2.40 7.14 -0.19
C THR A 64 2.32 8.29 0.81
N HIS A 65 1.65 8.11 1.95
CA HIS A 65 1.62 9.11 3.00
C HIS A 65 3.04 9.49 3.48
N HIS A 66 3.88 8.49 3.80
CA HIS A 66 5.26 8.74 4.23
C HIS A 66 6.08 9.43 3.13
N LEU A 67 5.97 8.97 1.89
CA LEU A 67 6.66 9.59 0.75
C LEU A 67 6.27 11.06 0.60
N THR A 68 4.97 11.37 0.57
CA THR A 68 4.47 12.73 0.39
C THR A 68 4.94 13.68 1.50
N VAL A 69 4.93 13.23 2.76
CA VAL A 69 5.44 14.03 3.89
C VAL A 69 6.93 14.35 3.68
N ARG A 70 7.74 13.35 3.35
CA ARG A 70 9.19 13.51 3.21
C ARG A 70 9.58 14.29 1.96
N MET A 71 8.86 14.15 0.86
CA MET A 71 9.04 14.96 -0.36
C MET A 71 8.79 16.43 -0.07
N LYS A 72 7.73 16.74 0.68
CA LYS A 72 7.41 18.12 1.09
C LYS A 72 8.49 18.72 2.00
N GLU A 73 9.01 17.94 2.96
CA GLU A 73 10.10 18.39 3.85
C GLU A 73 11.43 18.61 3.14
N SER A 74 11.74 17.79 2.14
CA SER A 74 13.03 17.81 1.43
C SER A 74 13.03 18.62 0.14
N GLY A 75 11.87 19.09 -0.33
CA GLY A 75 11.73 19.79 -1.61
C GLY A 75 11.91 18.89 -2.84
N ARG A 76 11.83 17.56 -2.68
CA ARG A 76 11.95 16.61 -3.80
C ARG A 76 10.67 16.59 -4.64
N ALA A 77 10.83 16.66 -5.96
CA ALA A 77 9.72 16.60 -6.91
C ALA A 77 9.34 15.16 -7.32
N HIS A 78 10.27 14.21 -7.19
CA HIS A 78 10.08 12.82 -7.64
C HIS A 78 10.45 11.83 -6.54
N VAL A 79 9.89 10.62 -6.64
CA VAL A 79 10.24 9.49 -5.78
C VAL A 79 11.51 8.83 -6.32
N ASP A 80 12.49 8.65 -5.45
CA ASP A 80 13.73 7.91 -5.74
C ASP A 80 13.92 6.74 -4.76
N GLU A 81 14.96 5.96 -5.01
CA GLU A 81 15.28 4.75 -4.26
C GLU A 81 15.62 5.03 -2.78
N GLU A 82 16.31 6.13 -2.49
CA GLU A 82 16.64 6.55 -1.12
C GLU A 82 15.37 6.82 -0.31
N LEU A 83 14.44 7.55 -0.91
CA LEU A 83 13.15 7.89 -0.31
C LEU A 83 12.28 6.65 -0.07
N LEU A 84 12.32 5.67 -0.98
CA LEU A 84 11.63 4.39 -0.82
C LEU A 84 12.19 3.56 0.33
N HIS A 85 13.53 3.43 0.42
CA HIS A 85 14.18 2.75 1.54
C HIS A 85 13.82 3.40 2.89
N TRP A 86 13.83 4.73 2.93
CA TRP A 86 13.38 5.46 4.11
C TRP A 86 11.91 5.16 4.43
N ALA A 87 11.02 5.14 3.44
CA ALA A 87 9.61 4.83 3.65
C ALA A 87 9.42 3.39 4.19
N TYR A 88 10.15 2.41 3.66
CA TYR A 88 10.13 1.03 4.15
C TYR A 88 10.54 0.93 5.62
N SER A 89 11.52 1.72 6.06
CA SER A 89 11.93 1.78 7.47
C SER A 89 10.78 2.22 8.42
N LYS A 90 9.79 2.97 7.90
CA LYS A 90 8.60 3.41 8.66
C LYS A 90 7.48 2.38 8.67
N LEU A 91 7.54 1.38 7.80
CA LEU A 91 6.55 0.30 7.75
C LEU A 91 6.84 -0.79 8.77
N SER A 92 8.11 -1.01 9.14
CA SER A 92 8.55 -2.14 9.98
C SER A 92 8.04 -2.13 11.44
N HIS A 93 7.33 -1.09 11.87
CA HIS A 93 6.83 -0.95 13.24
C HIS A 93 5.61 -1.82 13.60
N ARG A 94 5.32 -2.91 12.88
CA ARG A 94 4.35 -3.92 13.33
C ARG A 94 4.58 -5.30 12.68
N ARG A 95 5.59 -6.03 13.14
CA ARG A 95 5.48 -7.49 13.22
C ARG A 95 4.85 -7.79 14.57
N ALA A 96 3.53 -7.97 14.60
CA ALA A 96 2.91 -8.67 15.71
C ALA A 96 3.38 -10.13 15.59
N VAL A 97 4.06 -10.60 16.63
CA VAL A 97 4.36 -12.01 16.88
C VAL A 97 3.05 -12.78 16.98
#